data_AF-A0A846ZGB0-F1
#
_entry.id   AF-A0A846ZGB0-F1
#
_cell.length_a   1.000
_cell.length_b   1.000
_cell.length_c   1.000
_cell.angle_alpha   90.00
_cell.angle_beta   90.00
_cell.angle_gamma   90.00
#
_symmetry.space_group_name_H-M   'P 1'
#
loop_
_entity.id
_entity.type
_entity.pdbx_description
1 polymer ?
#
loop_
_entity_poly.entity_id
_entity_poly.type
_entity_poly.pdbx_seq_one_letter_code
_entity_poly.pdbx_strand_id
1 'polypeptide(L)'
;LDLAPAAPAGRGARRGGVLVRAEEHLPDLLLREGGTLAAIVASRRLAPLDEAGPRQGLRLAVTLLECMKHGFNATGAAEVLCVHPQTVRYRLAQLHDMFGFDIEDPEIRLEMMLLLHTWIKRHGG
;
A
#
# COMPACT_ATOMS: atom_id res chain seq x y z
N LEU A 1 -40.67 -25.54 -13.30
CA LEU A 1 -40.13 -25.43 -14.66
C LEU A 1 -41.00 -24.43 -15.41
N ASP A 2 -40.60 -23.17 -15.50
CA ASP A 2 -40.25 -22.57 -16.78
C ASP A 2 -39.64 -21.17 -16.54
N LEU A 3 -38.48 -20.93 -17.14
CA LEU A 3 -37.69 -19.71 -17.03
C LEU A 3 -38.04 -18.84 -18.24
N ALA A 4 -38.62 -17.65 -18.01
CA ALA A 4 -38.74 -16.65 -19.07
C ALA A 4 -37.34 -16.10 -19.44
N PRO A 5 -37.10 -15.75 -20.73
CA PRO A 5 -35.76 -15.55 -21.25
C PRO A 5 -35.14 -14.22 -20.80
N ALA A 6 -33.86 -14.29 -20.45
CA ALA A 6 -33.03 -13.14 -20.13
C ALA A 6 -32.98 -12.15 -21.29
N ALA A 7 -33.22 -10.88 -20.99
CA ALA A 7 -33.03 -9.76 -21.90
C ALA A 7 -31.58 -9.71 -22.43
N PRO A 8 -31.35 -9.29 -23.69
CA PRO A 8 -30.01 -9.23 -24.25
C PRO A 8 -29.19 -8.19 -23.51
N ALA A 9 -28.17 -8.66 -22.78
CA ALA A 9 -27.16 -7.82 -22.18
C ALA A 9 -26.53 -6.93 -23.25
N GLY A 10 -26.63 -5.62 -23.04
CA GLY A 10 -25.99 -4.62 -23.89
C GLY A 10 -24.52 -4.95 -24.04
N ARG A 11 -24.08 -5.16 -25.28
CA ARG A 11 -22.67 -5.32 -25.66
C ARG A 11 -22.01 -3.95 -25.53
N GLY A 12 -21.71 -3.56 -24.29
CA GLY A 12 -20.72 -2.52 -24.04
C GLY A 12 -19.39 -3.01 -24.62
N ALA A 13 -18.81 -2.24 -25.54
CA ALA A 13 -17.48 -2.49 -26.07
C ALA A 13 -16.51 -2.57 -24.88
N ARG A 14 -16.13 -3.80 -24.50
CA ARG A 14 -15.16 -4.03 -23.44
C ARG A 14 -13.84 -3.43 -23.93
N ARG A 15 -13.40 -2.33 -23.33
CA ARG A 15 -11.98 -1.96 -23.35
C ARG A 15 -11.22 -3.21 -22.92
N GLY A 16 -10.33 -3.72 -23.76
CA GLY A 16 -9.59 -4.95 -23.54
C GLY A 16 -8.93 -4.93 -22.17
N GLY A 17 -9.47 -5.70 -21.24
CA GLY A 17 -9.01 -5.80 -19.87
C GLY A 17 -9.25 -7.23 -19.38
N VAL A 18 -8.33 -7.74 -18.58
CA VAL A 18 -8.46 -9.05 -17.94
C VAL A 18 -9.49 -8.95 -16.82
N LEU A 19 -10.44 -9.87 -16.78
CA LEU A 19 -11.34 -10.01 -15.63
C LEU A 19 -10.55 -10.65 -14.48
N VAL A 20 -10.51 -9.96 -13.34
CA VAL A 20 -9.87 -10.41 -12.10
C VAL A 20 -10.92 -10.53 -10.99
N ARG A 21 -10.66 -11.37 -9.99
CA ARG A 21 -11.54 -11.49 -8.83
C ARG A 21 -11.40 -10.25 -7.95
N ALA A 22 -12.52 -9.62 -7.61
CA ALA A 22 -12.53 -8.34 -6.88
C ALA A 22 -11.87 -8.47 -5.50
N GLU A 23 -12.12 -9.58 -4.81
CA GLU A 23 -11.59 -9.90 -3.50
C GLU A 23 -10.05 -10.03 -3.47
N GLU A 24 -9.40 -10.36 -4.59
CA GLU A 24 -7.94 -10.41 -4.71
C GLU A 24 -7.30 -9.01 -4.83
N HIS A 25 -8.12 -7.99 -5.12
CA HIS A 25 -7.72 -6.60 -5.29
C HIS A 25 -8.42 -5.66 -4.29
N LEU A 26 -8.89 -6.22 -3.18
CA LEU A 26 -9.72 -5.50 -2.22
C LEU A 26 -9.10 -4.18 -1.71
N PRO A 27 -7.80 -4.08 -1.36
CA PRO A 27 -7.20 -2.81 -0.93
C PRO A 27 -7.33 -1.70 -1.98
N ASP A 28 -7.08 -2.03 -3.25
CA ASP A 28 -7.17 -1.07 -4.36
C ASP A 28 -8.62 -0.65 -4.59
N LEU A 29 -9.59 -1.57 -4.45
CA LEU A 29 -11.01 -1.27 -4.58
C LEU A 29 -11.51 -0.38 -3.43
N LEU A 30 -11.16 -0.71 -2.18
CA LEU A 30 -11.54 0.09 -1.01
C LEU A 30 -10.99 1.51 -1.09
N LEU A 31 -9.73 1.66 -1.50
CA LEU A 31 -9.10 2.97 -1.65
C LEU A 31 -9.66 3.74 -2.85
N ARG A 32 -10.21 3.07 -3.86
CA ARG A 32 -10.93 3.73 -4.96
C ARG A 32 -12.27 4.29 -4.51
N GLU A 33 -13.06 3.49 -3.79
CA GLU A 33 -14.38 3.93 -3.27
C GLU A 33 -14.21 5.00 -2.16
N GLY A 34 -13.19 4.88 -1.31
CA GLY A 34 -12.86 5.82 -0.23
C GLY A 34 -11.85 6.92 -0.60
N GLY A 35 -11.55 7.12 -1.89
CA GLY A 35 -10.31 7.78 -2.33
C GLY A 35 -10.05 9.19 -1.82
N THR A 36 -11.09 10.00 -1.60
CA THR A 36 -10.90 11.36 -1.06
C THR A 36 -10.43 11.32 0.40
N LEU A 37 -11.07 10.52 1.24
CA LEU A 37 -10.68 10.37 2.64
C LEU A 37 -9.30 9.73 2.73
N ALA A 38 -9.07 8.65 1.98
CA ALA A 38 -7.79 7.97 1.95
C ALA A 38 -6.65 8.90 1.52
N ALA A 39 -6.86 9.74 0.51
CA ALA A 39 -5.85 10.71 0.07
C ALA A 39 -5.57 11.78 1.14
N ILE A 40 -6.60 12.29 1.82
CA ILE A 40 -6.43 13.25 2.92
C ILE A 40 -5.64 12.60 4.06
N VAL A 41 -6.01 11.39 4.46
CA VAL A 41 -5.31 10.66 5.53
C VAL A 41 -3.87 10.36 5.11
N ALA A 42 -3.64 9.87 3.88
CA ALA A 42 -2.31 9.62 3.33
C ALA A 42 -1.44 10.88 3.37
N SER A 43 -1.96 12.02 2.92
CA SER A 43 -1.21 13.29 2.92
C SER A 43 -0.80 13.76 4.31
N ARG A 44 -1.53 13.38 5.36
CA ARG A 44 -1.21 13.73 6.75
C ARG A 44 -0.28 12.71 7.38
N ARG A 45 -0.64 11.42 7.27
CA ARG A 45 0.11 10.31 7.86
C ARG A 45 1.48 10.13 7.21
N LEU A 46 1.59 10.33 5.90
CA LEU A 46 2.80 10.08 5.12
C LEU A 46 3.59 11.35 4.79
N ALA A 47 3.16 12.53 5.29
CA ALA A 47 3.90 13.78 5.13
C ALA A 47 5.39 13.67 5.47
N PRO A 48 5.81 12.93 6.52
CA PRO A 48 7.24 12.80 6.81
C PRO A 48 8.04 12.11 5.68
N LEU A 49 7.43 11.22 4.91
CA LEU A 49 8.06 10.59 3.74
C LEU A 49 8.18 11.57 2.58
N ASP A 50 7.20 12.45 2.39
CA ASP A 50 7.26 13.51 1.38
C ASP A 50 8.38 14.51 1.73
N GLU A 51 8.49 14.88 3.01
CA GLU A 51 9.52 15.78 3.54
C GLU A 51 10.95 15.21 3.40
N ALA A 52 11.11 13.88 3.51
CA ALA A 52 12.39 13.22 3.27
C ALA A 52 12.88 13.34 1.80
N GLY A 53 12.00 13.77 0.89
CA GLY A 53 12.28 13.96 -0.53
C GLY A 53 12.01 12.71 -1.38
N PRO A 54 11.79 12.87 -2.69
CA PRO A 54 11.12 11.85 -3.51
C PRO A 54 11.84 10.49 -3.54
N ARG A 55 13.16 10.48 -3.70
CA ARG A 55 13.95 9.23 -3.74
C ARG A 55 14.06 8.57 -2.38
N GLN A 56 14.31 9.36 -1.34
CA GLN A 56 14.51 8.86 0.02
C GLN A 56 13.19 8.39 0.62
N GLY A 57 12.13 9.20 0.49
CA GLY A 57 10.77 8.87 0.89
C GLY A 57 10.29 7.58 0.25
N LEU A 58 10.45 7.41 -1.07
CA LEU A 58 10.08 6.16 -1.73
C LEU A 58 10.82 4.95 -1.18
N ARG A 59 12.13 5.08 -0.96
CA ARG A 59 12.95 4.01 -0.41
C ARG A 59 12.55 3.63 1.02
N LEU A 60 12.22 4.63 1.86
CA LEU A 60 11.75 4.42 3.22
C LEU A 60 10.34 3.82 3.24
N ALA A 61 9.44 4.29 2.38
CA ALA A 61 8.08 3.76 2.23
C ALA A 61 8.10 2.27 1.85
N VAL A 62 8.89 1.90 0.85
CA VAL A 62 9.06 0.50 0.42
C VAL A 62 9.67 -0.33 1.55
N THR A 63 10.69 0.20 2.25
CA THR A 63 11.29 -0.49 3.39
C THR A 63 10.27 -0.74 4.50
N LEU A 64 9.47 0.26 4.86
CA LEU A 64 8.44 0.16 5.89
C LEU A 64 7.37 -0.86 5.51
N LEU A 65 6.86 -0.82 4.28
CA LEU A 65 5.85 -1.76 3.81
C LEU A 65 6.34 -3.21 3.86
N GLU A 66 7.58 -3.48 3.43
CA GLU A 66 8.16 -4.82 3.51
C GLU A 66 8.42 -5.24 4.97
N CYS A 67 8.89 -4.34 5.83
CA CYS A 67 9.00 -4.64 7.26
C CYS A 67 7.64 -5.03 7.84
N MET A 68 6.57 -4.27 7.55
CA MET A 68 5.21 -4.59 8.01
C MET A 68 4.72 -5.94 7.49
N LYS A 69 4.94 -6.29 6.23
CA LYS A 69 4.57 -7.61 5.68
C LYS A 69 5.28 -8.76 6.37
N HIS A 70 6.51 -8.54 6.83
CA HIS A 70 7.35 -9.52 7.52
C HIS A 70 7.29 -9.41 9.05
N GLY A 71 6.31 -8.70 9.62
CA GLY A 71 6.14 -8.57 11.08
C GLY A 71 7.34 -7.91 11.77
N PHE A 72 7.91 -6.90 11.13
CA PHE A 72 9.14 -6.19 11.53
C PHE A 72 10.38 -7.08 11.67
N ASN A 73 10.36 -8.29 11.08
CA ASN A 73 11.55 -9.11 10.93
C ASN A 73 12.49 -8.52 9.87
N ALA A 74 13.55 -7.86 10.34
CA ALA A 74 14.54 -7.21 9.48
C ALA A 74 15.24 -8.17 8.51
N THR A 75 15.43 -9.44 8.87
CA THR A 75 16.08 -10.42 7.98
C THR A 75 15.16 -10.77 6.80
N GLY A 76 13.89 -11.09 7.08
CA GLY A 76 12.92 -11.41 6.03
C GLY A 76 12.66 -10.22 5.09
N ALA A 77 12.56 -9.01 5.64
CA ALA A 77 12.45 -7.81 4.82
C ALA A 77 13.71 -7.54 3.98
N ALA A 78 14.90 -7.79 4.53
CA ALA A 78 16.17 -7.59 3.83
C ALA A 78 16.33 -8.49 2.60
N GLU A 79 15.87 -9.75 2.70
CA GLU A 79 15.85 -10.70 1.60
C GLU A 79 15.02 -10.19 0.42
N VAL A 80 13.79 -9.72 0.68
CA VAL A 80 12.90 -9.17 -0.36
C VAL A 80 13.43 -7.86 -0.93
N LEU A 81 14.02 -7.01 -0.09
CA LEU A 81 14.58 -5.73 -0.49
C LEU A 81 15.95 -5.84 -1.19
N CYS A 82 16.56 -7.03 -1.22
CA CYS A 82 17.91 -7.26 -1.73
C CYS A 82 18.97 -6.34 -1.10
N VAL A 83 18.90 -6.15 0.22
CA VAL A 83 19.85 -5.33 0.99
C VAL A 83 20.37 -6.08 2.21
N HIS A 84 21.38 -5.55 2.89
CA HIS A 84 21.87 -6.13 4.14
C HIS A 84 20.87 -5.90 5.30
N PRO A 85 20.65 -6.85 6.23
CA PRO A 85 19.74 -6.68 7.38
C PRO A 85 20.03 -5.43 8.23
N GLN A 86 21.30 -5.04 8.38
CA GLN A 86 21.67 -3.80 9.08
C GLN A 86 21.13 -2.55 8.40
N THR A 87 21.04 -2.53 7.07
CA THR A 87 20.46 -1.41 6.32
C THR A 87 18.97 -1.29 6.60
N VAL A 88 18.25 -2.42 6.73
CA VAL A 88 16.84 -2.42 7.12
C VAL A 88 16.67 -1.87 8.54
N ARG A 89 17.45 -2.37 9.50
CA ARG A 89 17.41 -1.88 10.90
C ARG A 89 17.68 -0.39 11.00
N TYR A 90 18.68 0.11 10.27
CA TYR A 90 18.99 1.53 10.22
C TYR A 90 17.82 2.36 9.66
N ARG A 91 17.23 1.93 8.55
CA ARG A 91 16.07 2.62 7.97
C ARG A 91 14.84 2.54 8.88
N LEU A 92 14.64 1.42 9.57
CA LEU A 92 13.54 1.24 10.51
C LEU A 92 13.70 2.16 11.73
N ALA A 93 14.92 2.33 12.25
CA ALA A 93 15.19 3.32 13.29
C ALA A 93 14.87 4.74 12.80
N GLN A 94 15.32 5.11 11.59
CA GLN A 94 14.97 6.39 10.97
C GLN A 94 13.44 6.57 10.81
N LEU A 95 12.71 5.50 10.46
CA LEU A 95 11.26 5.52 10.36
C LEU A 95 10.60 5.75 11.72
N HIS A 96 11.08 5.11 12.78
CA HIS A 96 10.59 5.34 14.15
C HIS A 96 10.85 6.77 14.63
N ASP A 97 12.03 7.33 14.34
CA ASP A 97 12.34 8.70 14.74
C ASP A 97 11.49 9.73 13.98
N MET A 98 11.13 9.41 12.73
CA MET A 98 10.36 10.28 11.84
C MET A 98 8.85 10.23 12.13
N PHE A 99 8.31 9.06 12.46
CA PHE A 99 6.91 8.90 12.78
C PHE A 99 6.69 9.08 14.29
N GLY A 100 5.99 10.15 14.68
CA GLY A 100 5.69 10.45 16.09
C GLY A 100 4.63 9.54 16.74
N PHE A 101 4.47 8.32 16.25
CA PHE A 101 3.54 7.31 16.76
C PHE A 101 4.16 5.91 16.62
N ASP A 102 3.63 4.96 17.37
CA ASP A 102 4.06 3.56 17.28
C ASP A 102 3.61 2.97 15.94
N ILE A 103 4.56 2.81 15.01
CA ILE A 103 4.30 2.22 13.69
C ILE A 103 4.08 0.71 13.76
N GLU A 104 4.42 0.07 14.90
CA GLU A 104 4.22 -1.36 15.14
C GLU A 104 2.86 -1.68 15.77
N ASP A 105 2.14 -0.66 16.27
CA ASP A 105 0.77 -0.82 16.78
C ASP A 105 -0.12 -1.50 15.72
N PRO A 106 -0.88 -2.56 16.08
CA PRO A 106 -1.64 -3.33 15.10
C PRO A 106 -2.69 -2.53 14.31
N GLU A 107 -3.35 -1.55 14.93
CA GLU A 107 -4.35 -0.72 14.26
C GLU A 107 -3.67 0.26 13.30
N ILE A 108 -2.60 0.90 13.75
CA ILE A 108 -1.78 1.80 12.92
C ILE A 108 -1.14 1.04 11.75
N ARG A 109 -0.63 -0.18 11.98
CA ARG A 109 0.00 -1.00 10.94
C ARG A 109 -0.99 -1.31 9.82
N LEU A 110 -2.23 -1.67 10.14
CA LEU A 110 -3.26 -1.91 9.13
C LEU A 110 -3.53 -0.65 8.28
N GLU A 111 -3.73 0.49 8.95
CA GLU A 111 -3.93 1.80 8.29
C GLU A 111 -2.75 2.11 7.37
N MET A 112 -1.53 2.06 7.89
CA MET A 112 -0.30 2.42 7.17
C MET A 112 -0.03 1.51 5.97
N MET A 113 -0.28 0.20 6.09
CA MET A 113 -0.10 -0.74 4.96
C MET A 113 -0.97 -0.35 3.75
N LEU A 114 -2.22 0.08 3.99
CA LEU A 114 -3.13 0.53 2.94
C LEU A 114 -2.65 1.84 2.29
N LEU A 115 -2.25 2.82 3.12
CA LEU A 115 -1.78 4.12 2.64
C LEU A 115 -0.47 4.00 1.87
N LEU A 116 0.50 3.22 2.37
CA LEU A 116 1.80 2.99 1.72
C LEU A 116 1.64 2.30 0.36
N HIS A 117 0.74 1.31 0.25
CA HIS A 117 0.48 0.61 -1.01
C HIS A 117 0.07 1.58 -2.14
N THR A 118 -0.83 2.52 -1.85
CA THR A 118 -1.27 3.51 -2.83
C THR A 118 -0.26 4.65 -3.02
N TRP A 119 0.39 5.10 -1.96
CA TRP A 119 1.41 6.14 -2.04
C TRP A 119 2.61 5.68 -2.89
N ILE A 120 3.08 4.43 -2.73
CA ILE A 120 4.18 3.86 -3.52
C ILE A 120 3.79 3.78 -5.01
N LYS A 121 2.59 3.31 -5.33
CA LYS A 121 2.10 3.24 -6.72
C LYS A 121 2.08 4.62 -7.41
N ARG A 122 1.85 5.70 -6.65
CA ARG A 122 1.84 7.08 -7.17
C ARG A 122 3.22 7.69 -7.34
N HIS A 123 4.20 7.28 -6.54
CA HIS A 123 5.55 7.85 -6.52
C HIS A 123 6.63 6.98 -7.18
N GLY A 124 6.33 5.69 -7.43
CA GLY A 124 7.22 4.74 -8.09
C GLY A 124 6.95 4.55 -9.59
N GLY A 125 6.00 5.30 -10.16
CA GLY A 125 5.69 5.34 -11.60
C GLY A 125 6.41 6.46 -12.33
#